data_AF-A0A953D898-F1
#
_entry.id   AF-A0A953D898-F1
#
_cell.length_a   1.000
_cell.length_b   1.000
_cell.length_c   1.000
_cell.angle_alpha   90.00
_cell.angle_beta   90.00
_cell.angle_gamma   90.00
#
_symmetry.space_group_name_H-M   'P 1'
#
loop_
_entity.id
_entity.type
_entity.pdbx_description
1 polymer ?
#
loop_
_entity_poly.entity_id
_entity_poly.type
_entity_poly.pdbx_seq_one_letter_code
_entity_poly.pdbx_strand_id
1 'polypeptide(L)'
;MNATPDTALAERLEALDRKMDLVLEELAAVRRVRREIDELRDDLTRVGKEMLPALATELDDVSPHLRPDDVAALLKQVLRSVDDLQASLVALHGARELVTDATPIARELMNDAIAKLDELDRKGYFEKGREMTKVLDNVVANFSIEDIRLLSENVVAILSTVKNLTQPEMLLAINNAVEVYKKIDFDRVEEFSLWTAFKEVNKPEMRRGLGFLIVFLRNLSAHTPGSAARLPVKS
;
A
#
# COMPACT_ATOMS: atom_id res chain seq x y z
N MET A 1 -23.36 -16.07 1.81
CA MET A 1 -23.53 -16.84 3.06
C MET A 1 -23.12 -15.95 4.20
N ASN A 2 -24.08 -15.48 5.01
CA ASN A 2 -23.80 -14.72 6.22
C ASN A 2 -23.49 -15.72 7.32
N ALA A 3 -22.26 -15.72 7.85
CA ALA A 3 -21.94 -16.49 9.05
C ALA A 3 -22.85 -16.02 10.19
N THR A 4 -23.50 -16.95 10.88
CA THR A 4 -24.32 -16.62 12.04
C THR A 4 -23.43 -16.13 13.18
N PRO A 5 -23.91 -15.23 14.06
CA PRO A 5 -23.10 -14.69 15.15
C PRO A 5 -22.44 -15.77 16.03
N ASP A 6 -23.06 -16.95 16.14
CA ASP A 6 -22.52 -18.10 16.87
C ASP A 6 -21.29 -18.74 16.21
N THR A 7 -21.18 -18.74 14.88
CA THR A 7 -20.02 -19.31 14.19
C THR A 7 -18.78 -18.45 14.38
N ALA A 8 -18.94 -17.13 14.33
CA ALA A 8 -17.84 -16.19 14.59
C ALA A 8 -17.36 -16.22 16.05
N LEU A 9 -18.25 -16.55 17.00
CA LEU A 9 -17.90 -16.67 18.41
C LEU A 9 -17.18 -17.99 18.70
N ALA A 10 -17.60 -19.08 18.05
CA ALA A 10 -16.92 -20.37 18.10
C ALA A 10 -15.50 -20.30 17.51
N GLU A 11 -15.31 -19.65 16.36
CA GLU A 11 -13.99 -19.43 15.76
C GLU A 11 -13.04 -18.63 16.68
N ARG A 12 -13.58 -17.62 17.38
CA ARG A 12 -12.81 -16.83 18.36
C ARG A 12 -12.43 -17.64 19.60
N LEU A 13 -13.34 -18.47 20.10
CA LEU A 13 -13.07 -19.38 21.22
C LEU A 13 -11.98 -20.38 20.86
N GLU A 14 -12.05 -20.96 19.67
CA GLU A 14 -11.05 -21.92 19.19
C GLU A 14 -9.68 -21.26 18.96
N ALA A 15 -9.68 -20.01 18.46
CA ALA A 15 -8.45 -19.21 18.36
C ALA A 15 -7.89 -18.80 19.72
N LEU A 16 -8.73 -18.63 20.75
CA LEU A 16 -8.30 -18.37 22.12
C LEU A 16 -7.71 -19.62 22.76
N ASP A 17 -8.33 -20.77 22.54
CA ASP A 17 -7.90 -22.07 23.08
C ASP A 17 -6.49 -22.41 22.58
N ARG A 18 -6.26 -22.28 21.26
CA ARG A 18 -4.92 -22.45 20.67
C ARG A 18 -3.86 -21.50 21.26
N LYS A 19 -4.25 -20.27 21.60
CA LYS A 19 -3.34 -19.31 22.25
C LYS A 19 -3.09 -19.68 23.71
N MET A 20 -4.10 -20.17 24.41
CA MET A 20 -3.95 -20.65 25.79
C MET A 20 -3.07 -21.89 25.85
N ASP A 21 -3.25 -22.84 24.94
CA ASP A 21 -2.42 -24.05 24.85
C ASP A 21 -0.95 -23.70 24.61
N LEU A 22 -0.67 -22.78 23.68
CA LEU A 22 0.68 -22.28 23.44
C LEU A 22 1.27 -21.62 24.70
N VAL A 23 0.50 -20.79 25.40
CA VAL A 23 0.95 -20.15 26.65
C VAL A 23 1.18 -21.19 27.76
N LEU A 24 0.36 -22.25 27.84
CA LEU A 24 0.50 -23.31 28.83
C LEU A 24 1.76 -24.15 28.59
N GLU A 25 2.07 -24.45 27.33
CA GLU A 25 3.30 -25.14 26.92
C GLU A 25 4.55 -24.32 27.29
N GLU A 26 4.56 -23.04 26.94
CA GLU A 26 5.63 -22.09 27.30
C GLU A 26 5.80 -21.97 28.83
N LEU A 27 4.70 -21.88 29.57
CA LEU A 27 4.73 -21.86 31.03
C LEU A 27 5.29 -23.16 31.62
N ALA A 28 5.07 -24.31 30.98
CA ALA A 28 5.64 -25.57 31.41
C ALA A 28 7.15 -25.63 31.17
N ALA A 29 7.63 -25.13 30.03
CA ALA A 29 9.05 -25.02 29.71
C ALA A 29 9.78 -24.10 30.70
N VAL A 30 9.22 -22.92 30.99
CA VAL A 30 9.77 -21.98 31.99
C VAL A 30 9.84 -22.61 33.39
N ARG A 31 8.79 -23.33 33.81
CA ARG A 31 8.78 -24.02 35.12
C ARG A 31 9.84 -25.11 35.22
N ARG A 32 10.14 -25.81 34.12
CA ARG A 32 11.17 -26.85 34.09
C ARG A 32 12.55 -26.25 34.32
N VAL A 33 12.91 -25.22 33.57
CA VAL A 33 14.20 -24.52 33.70
C VAL A 33 14.38 -23.95 35.11
N ARG A 34 13.32 -23.40 35.71
CA ARG A 34 13.38 -22.91 37.09
C ARG A 34 13.73 -24.00 38.08
N ARG A 35 13.07 -25.16 38.00
CA ARG A 35 13.32 -26.29 38.89
C ARG A 35 14.75 -26.81 38.77
N GLU A 36 15.25 -27.00 37.55
CA GLU A 36 16.61 -27.48 37.30
C GLU A 36 17.66 -26.51 37.88
N ILE A 37 17.40 -25.21 37.87
CA ILE A 37 18.29 -24.19 38.46
C ILE A 37 18.17 -24.12 39.98
N ASP A 38 16.97 -24.26 40.53
CA ASP A 38 16.76 -24.32 41.98
C ASP A 38 17.48 -25.55 42.58
N GLU A 39 17.41 -26.69 41.90
CA GLU A 39 18.16 -27.90 42.25
C GLU A 39 19.68 -27.66 42.19
N LEU A 40 20.17 -27.04 41.11
CA LEU A 40 21.58 -26.68 40.96
C LEU A 40 22.05 -25.72 42.07
N ARG A 41 21.23 -24.72 42.43
CA ARG A 41 21.52 -23.77 43.51
C ARG A 41 21.63 -24.49 44.85
N ASP A 42 20.71 -25.41 45.13
CA ASP A 42 20.71 -26.20 46.36
C ASP A 42 21.95 -27.10 46.44
N ASP A 43 22.31 -27.74 45.33
CA ASP A 43 23.50 -28.59 45.22
C ASP A 43 24.79 -27.76 45.37
N LEU A 44 24.89 -26.61 44.70
CA LEU A 44 26.02 -25.68 44.84
C LEU A 44 26.12 -25.14 46.27
N THR A 45 24.99 -24.86 46.92
CA THR A 45 24.96 -24.44 48.33
C THR A 45 25.46 -25.54 49.25
N ARG A 46 25.10 -26.80 48.98
CA ARG A 46 25.53 -27.98 49.75
C ARG A 46 27.03 -28.22 49.58
N VAL A 47 27.49 -28.38 48.34
CA VAL A 47 28.91 -28.59 48.00
C VAL A 47 29.77 -27.44 48.51
N GLY A 48 29.30 -26.20 48.32
CA GLY A 48 30.00 -25.01 48.80
C GLY A 48 30.18 -24.98 50.32
N LYS A 49 29.19 -25.40 51.11
CA LYS A 49 29.31 -25.48 52.58
C LYS A 49 30.33 -26.51 53.04
N GLU A 50 30.47 -27.61 52.31
CA GLU A 50 31.41 -28.70 52.63
C GLU A 50 32.84 -28.40 52.16
N MET A 51 32.99 -27.77 51.00
CA MET A 51 34.30 -27.48 50.39
C MET A 51 34.92 -26.17 50.87
N LEU A 52 34.12 -25.15 51.24
CA LEU A 52 34.64 -23.84 51.70
C LEU A 52 35.63 -23.96 52.87
N PRO A 53 35.36 -24.75 53.93
CA PRO A 53 36.29 -24.89 55.04
C PRO A 53 37.59 -25.60 54.65
N ALA A 54 37.50 -26.61 53.77
CA ALA A 54 38.67 -27.34 53.27
C ALA A 54 39.56 -26.44 52.40
N LEU A 55 38.95 -25.67 51.48
CA LEU A 55 39.66 -24.69 50.66
C LEU A 55 40.23 -23.55 51.51
N ALA A 56 39.50 -23.06 52.52
CA ALA A 56 39.99 -22.03 53.43
C ALA A 56 41.23 -22.46 54.21
N THR A 57 41.31 -23.75 54.58
CA THR A 57 42.47 -24.32 55.29
C THR A 57 43.68 -24.45 54.34
N GLU A 58 43.45 -24.88 53.09
CA GLU A 58 44.51 -25.04 52.09
C GLU A 58 45.01 -23.70 51.52
N LEU A 59 44.13 -22.69 51.43
CA LEU A 59 44.48 -21.35 50.91
C LEU A 59 45.38 -20.56 51.88
N ASP A 60 45.27 -20.82 53.19
CA ASP A 60 46.13 -20.19 54.21
C ASP A 60 47.61 -20.51 53.97
N ASP A 61 47.91 -21.67 53.35
CA ASP A 61 49.26 -22.12 52.99
C ASP A 61 49.76 -21.61 51.63
N VAL A 62 48.88 -21.15 50.72
CA VAL A 62 49.22 -20.99 49.28
C VAL A 62 49.24 -19.53 48.79
N SER A 63 48.56 -18.56 49.45
CA SER A 63 48.63 -17.15 49.00
C SER A 63 48.31 -16.12 50.09
N PRO A 64 49.19 -15.15 50.41
CA PRO A 64 48.94 -14.10 51.41
C PRO A 64 47.82 -13.10 51.05
N HIS A 65 47.30 -13.15 49.82
CA HIS A 65 46.41 -12.12 49.28
C HIS A 65 44.95 -12.56 49.15
N LEU A 66 44.65 -13.85 49.31
CA LEU A 66 43.26 -14.34 49.31
C LEU A 66 42.87 -14.68 50.73
N ARG A 67 41.91 -13.94 51.29
CA ARG A 67 41.36 -14.27 52.60
C ARG A 67 40.25 -15.31 52.44
N PRO A 68 40.08 -16.23 53.40
CA PRO A 68 38.93 -17.15 53.43
C PRO A 68 37.57 -16.46 53.29
N ASP A 69 37.45 -15.26 53.85
CA ASP A 69 36.25 -14.42 53.75
C ASP A 69 35.92 -14.02 52.30
N ASP A 70 36.93 -13.82 51.45
CA ASP A 70 36.76 -13.42 50.05
C ASP A 70 36.18 -14.57 49.22
N VAL A 71 36.60 -15.82 49.49
CA VAL A 71 36.07 -17.02 48.83
C VAL A 71 34.60 -17.23 49.20
N ALA A 72 34.24 -17.02 50.47
CA ALA A 72 32.86 -17.08 50.91
C ALA A 72 31.99 -15.96 50.31
N ALA A 73 32.55 -14.76 50.13
CA ALA A 73 31.88 -13.65 49.46
C ALA A 73 31.65 -13.94 47.97
N LEU A 74 32.63 -14.52 47.28
CA LEU A 74 32.50 -14.95 45.89
C LEU A 74 31.44 -16.04 45.73
N LEU A 75 31.41 -17.04 46.61
CA LEU A 75 30.37 -18.08 46.55
C LEU A 75 28.96 -17.50 46.77
N LYS A 76 28.81 -16.56 47.72
CA LYS A 76 27.55 -15.84 47.92
C LYS A 76 27.16 -15.01 46.70
N GLN A 77 28.12 -14.38 46.05
CA GLN A 77 27.89 -13.62 44.83
C GLN A 77 27.44 -14.53 43.68
N VAL A 78 28.08 -15.68 43.50
CA VAL A 78 27.67 -16.69 42.50
C VAL A 78 26.24 -17.16 42.79
N LEU A 79 25.94 -17.59 44.02
CA LEU A 79 24.60 -18.04 44.42
C LEU A 79 23.52 -16.98 44.21
N ARG A 80 23.86 -15.70 44.40
CA ARG A 80 22.96 -14.57 44.15
C ARG A 80 22.77 -14.30 42.65
N SER A 81 23.80 -14.52 41.84
CA SER A 81 23.76 -14.32 40.39
C SER A 81 23.12 -15.48 39.63
N VAL A 82 22.87 -16.64 40.27
CA VAL A 82 22.14 -17.75 39.65
C VAL A 82 20.73 -17.34 39.21
N ASP A 83 20.05 -16.49 39.99
CA ASP A 83 18.72 -15.98 39.65
C ASP A 83 18.75 -15.10 38.38
N ASP A 84 19.80 -14.29 38.20
CA ASP A 84 19.99 -13.47 37.00
C ASP A 84 20.34 -14.34 35.77
N LEU A 85 21.15 -15.39 35.98
CA LEU A 85 21.48 -16.37 34.94
C LEU A 85 20.24 -17.15 34.51
N GLN A 86 19.36 -17.51 35.44
CA GLN A 86 18.06 -18.13 35.17
C GLN A 86 17.21 -17.27 34.23
N ALA A 87 17.06 -15.98 34.55
CA ALA A 87 16.29 -15.06 33.72
C ALA A 87 16.85 -14.97 32.29
N SER A 88 18.18 -14.95 32.15
CA SER A 88 18.84 -14.92 30.84
C SER A 88 18.66 -16.20 30.03
N LEU A 89 18.71 -17.37 30.68
CA LEU A 89 18.52 -18.66 30.02
C LEU A 89 17.09 -18.84 29.51
N VAL A 90 16.10 -18.40 30.28
CA VAL A 90 14.70 -18.38 29.85
C VAL A 90 14.52 -17.45 28.63
N ALA A 91 15.12 -16.26 28.66
CA ALA A 91 15.05 -15.32 27.54
C ALA A 91 15.72 -15.87 26.27
N LEU A 92 16.86 -16.57 26.41
CA LEU A 92 17.56 -17.20 25.31
C LEU A 92 16.79 -18.39 24.70
N HIS A 93 16.08 -19.16 25.53
CA HIS A 93 15.24 -20.27 25.08
C HIS A 93 14.10 -19.74 24.20
N GLY A 94 13.34 -18.77 24.72
CA GLY A 94 12.23 -18.16 23.97
C GLY A 94 12.69 -17.45 22.70
N ALA A 95 13.86 -16.82 22.70
CA ALA A 95 14.42 -16.20 21.49
C ALA A 95 14.79 -17.24 20.42
N ARG A 96 15.33 -18.39 20.82
CA ARG A 96 15.70 -19.49 19.91
C ARG A 96 14.45 -20.15 19.31
N GLU A 97 13.43 -20.41 20.12
CA GLU A 97 12.15 -20.99 19.68
C GLU A 97 11.45 -20.04 18.71
N LEU A 98 11.33 -18.75 19.05
CA LEU A 98 10.79 -17.74 18.16
C LEU A 98 11.50 -17.69 16.80
N VAL A 99 12.85 -17.73 16.78
CA VAL A 99 13.61 -17.75 15.53
C VAL A 99 13.36 -19.04 14.75
N THR A 100 13.26 -20.17 15.44
CA THR A 100 13.01 -21.48 14.81
C THR A 100 11.63 -21.52 14.15
N ASP A 101 10.63 -20.96 14.81
CA ASP A 101 9.24 -20.97 14.33
C ASP A 101 8.94 -19.84 13.33
N ALA A 102 9.58 -18.68 13.49
CA ALA A 102 9.39 -17.55 12.58
C ALA A 102 10.13 -17.73 11.24
N THR A 103 11.23 -18.50 11.21
CA THR A 103 12.04 -18.66 9.99
C THR A 103 11.26 -19.28 8.82
N PRO A 104 10.52 -20.40 8.99
CA PRO A 104 9.69 -20.96 7.93
C PRO A 104 8.63 -19.98 7.40
N ILE A 105 7.90 -19.32 8.31
CA ILE A 105 6.85 -18.35 7.97
C ILE A 105 7.44 -17.17 7.19
N ALA A 106 8.57 -16.63 7.64
CA ALA A 106 9.25 -15.54 6.96
C ALA A 106 9.72 -15.93 5.55
N ARG A 107 10.21 -17.17 5.38
CA ARG A 107 10.61 -17.67 4.05
C ARG A 107 9.41 -17.82 3.11
N GLU A 108 8.29 -18.34 3.59
CA GLU A 108 7.06 -18.46 2.80
C GLU A 108 6.53 -17.09 2.37
N LEU A 109 6.41 -16.15 3.30
CA LEU A 109 6.00 -14.77 3.01
C LEU A 109 6.94 -14.08 2.00
N MET A 110 8.26 -14.30 2.14
CA MET A 110 9.24 -13.77 1.19
C MET A 110 9.06 -14.38 -0.21
N ASN A 111 8.85 -15.69 -0.30
CA ASN A 111 8.64 -16.37 -1.57
C ASN A 111 7.35 -15.88 -2.25
N ASP A 112 6.27 -15.70 -1.51
CA ASP A 112 5.01 -15.14 -2.01
C ASP A 112 5.18 -13.69 -2.48
N ALA A 113 5.94 -12.88 -1.74
CA ALA A 113 6.26 -11.52 -2.13
C ALA A 113 7.06 -11.49 -3.43
N ILE A 114 8.09 -12.33 -3.56
CA ILE A 114 8.88 -12.46 -4.79
C ILE A 114 8.00 -12.92 -5.95
N ALA A 115 7.15 -13.92 -5.74
CA ALA A 115 6.23 -14.42 -6.78
C ALA A 115 5.26 -13.32 -7.25
N LYS A 116 4.71 -12.52 -6.34
CA LYS A 116 3.87 -11.37 -6.68
C LYS A 116 4.66 -10.29 -7.43
N LEU A 117 5.87 -9.97 -7.00
CA LEU A 117 6.72 -8.99 -7.67
C LEU A 117 7.08 -9.46 -9.10
N ASP A 118 7.39 -10.74 -9.28
CA ASP A 118 7.65 -11.37 -10.57
C ASP A 118 6.39 -11.38 -11.47
N GLU A 119 5.21 -11.63 -10.89
CA GLU A 119 3.94 -11.50 -11.61
C GLU A 119 3.68 -10.05 -12.08
N LEU A 120 3.94 -9.06 -11.23
CA LEU A 120 3.82 -7.65 -11.60
C LEU A 120 4.80 -7.27 -12.70
N ASP A 121 6.04 -7.77 -12.64
CA ASP A 121 7.05 -7.53 -13.67
C ASP A 121 6.66 -8.17 -15.01
N ARG A 122 6.28 -9.46 -15.02
CA ARG A 122 5.81 -10.14 -16.24
C ARG A 122 4.60 -9.47 -16.88
N LYS A 123 3.69 -8.91 -16.08
CA LYS A 123 2.52 -8.16 -16.57
C LYS A 123 2.89 -6.75 -17.05
N GLY A 124 4.15 -6.36 -16.92
CA GLY A 124 4.71 -5.08 -17.35
C GLY A 124 4.31 -3.92 -16.46
N TYR A 125 3.92 -4.16 -15.20
CA TYR A 125 3.50 -3.08 -14.30
C TYR A 125 4.66 -2.13 -13.98
N PHE A 126 5.88 -2.63 -13.82
CA PHE A 126 7.04 -1.78 -13.57
C PHE A 126 7.38 -0.87 -14.76
N GLU A 127 7.30 -1.42 -15.98
CA GLU A 127 7.52 -0.65 -17.21
C GLU A 127 6.43 0.41 -17.40
N LYS A 128 5.16 0.04 -17.26
CA LYS A 128 4.03 0.99 -17.30
C LYS A 128 4.12 2.05 -16.22
N GLY A 129 4.54 1.67 -15.01
CA GLY A 129 4.76 2.59 -13.89
C GLY A 129 5.83 3.62 -14.23
N ARG A 130 6.95 3.19 -14.84
CA ARG A 130 8.02 4.09 -15.30
C ARG A 130 7.57 5.03 -16.42
N GLU A 131 6.75 4.57 -17.35
CA GLU A 131 6.17 5.47 -18.36
C GLU A 131 5.18 6.46 -17.73
N MET A 132 4.40 6.02 -16.75
CA MET A 132 3.49 6.88 -16.01
C MET A 132 4.23 7.97 -15.23
N THR A 133 5.40 7.67 -14.64
CA THR A 133 6.21 8.70 -13.98
C THR A 133 6.69 9.76 -14.97
N LYS A 134 7.07 9.40 -16.21
CA LYS A 134 7.42 10.38 -17.24
C LYS A 134 6.24 11.27 -17.63
N VAL A 135 5.04 10.70 -17.73
CA VAL A 135 3.82 11.47 -17.98
C VAL A 135 3.58 12.46 -16.83
N LEU A 136 3.70 12.00 -15.58
CA LEU A 136 3.57 12.86 -14.40
C LEU A 136 4.63 13.97 -14.37
N ASP A 137 5.89 13.65 -14.68
CA ASP A 137 6.98 14.63 -14.77
C ASP A 137 6.70 15.69 -15.83
N ASN A 138 6.21 15.28 -17.01
CA ASN A 138 5.81 16.21 -18.07
C ASN A 138 4.62 17.09 -17.64
N VAL A 139 3.66 16.53 -16.90
CA VAL A 139 2.55 17.31 -16.36
C VAL A 139 3.08 18.34 -15.35
N VAL A 140 3.90 17.93 -14.39
CA VAL A 140 4.48 18.84 -13.38
C VAL A 140 5.39 19.91 -14.01
N ALA A 141 6.14 19.58 -15.07
CA ALA A 141 7.04 20.50 -15.74
C ALA A 141 6.32 21.56 -16.59
N ASN A 142 5.18 21.20 -17.21
CA ASN A 142 4.49 22.09 -18.16
C ASN A 142 3.22 22.72 -17.60
N PHE A 143 2.69 22.20 -16.49
CA PHE A 143 1.48 22.71 -15.84
C PHE A 143 1.84 23.22 -14.45
N SER A 144 1.38 24.43 -14.15
CA SER A 144 1.50 24.99 -12.82
C SER A 144 0.61 24.22 -11.83
N ILE A 145 0.87 24.40 -10.53
CA ILE A 145 0.02 23.86 -9.46
C ILE A 145 -1.44 24.32 -9.64
N GLU A 146 -1.65 25.54 -10.12
CA GLU A 146 -2.98 26.09 -10.39
C GLU A 146 -3.67 25.37 -11.56
N ASP A 147 -2.93 25.06 -12.62
CA ASP A 147 -3.48 24.32 -13.76
C ASP A 147 -3.92 22.90 -13.35
N ILE A 148 -3.13 22.23 -12.50
CA ILE A 148 -3.49 20.92 -11.96
C ILE A 148 -4.74 21.02 -11.07
N ARG A 149 -4.87 22.11 -10.31
CA ARG A 149 -6.03 22.36 -9.46
C ARG A 149 -7.29 22.55 -10.30
N LEU A 150 -7.24 23.40 -11.32
CA LEU A 150 -8.33 23.61 -12.26
C LEU A 150 -8.70 22.33 -13.01
N LEU A 151 -7.71 21.51 -13.40
CA LEU A 151 -7.94 20.20 -13.99
C LEU A 151 -8.67 19.28 -13.01
N SER A 152 -8.25 19.22 -11.74
CA SER A 152 -8.86 18.35 -10.72
C SER A 152 -10.31 18.74 -10.43
N GLU A 153 -10.61 20.03 -10.38
CA GLU A 153 -11.95 20.57 -10.12
C GLU A 153 -12.88 20.31 -11.32
N ASN A 154 -12.34 20.25 -12.54
CA ASN A 154 -13.10 20.06 -13.77
C ASN A 154 -12.90 18.69 -14.43
N VAL A 155 -12.26 17.73 -13.75
CA VAL A 155 -11.85 16.45 -14.35
C VAL A 155 -13.04 15.66 -14.88
N VAL A 156 -14.17 15.67 -14.17
CA VAL A 156 -15.39 14.98 -14.59
C VAL A 156 -15.97 15.61 -15.86
N ALA A 157 -15.97 16.95 -15.95
CA ALA A 157 -16.47 17.66 -17.12
C ALA A 157 -15.58 17.37 -18.34
N ILE A 158 -14.25 17.47 -18.18
CA ILE A 158 -13.28 17.18 -19.24
C ILE A 158 -13.43 15.73 -19.73
N LEU A 159 -13.45 14.76 -18.81
CA LEU A 159 -13.62 13.34 -19.17
C LEU A 159 -14.97 13.07 -19.84
N SER A 160 -16.04 13.75 -19.41
CA SER A 160 -17.35 13.67 -20.07
C SER A 160 -17.30 14.24 -21.48
N THR A 161 -16.63 15.37 -21.70
CA THR A 161 -16.45 15.96 -23.03
C THR A 161 -15.65 15.04 -23.94
N VAL A 162 -14.50 14.51 -23.46
CA VAL A 162 -13.70 13.54 -24.22
C VAL A 162 -14.54 12.32 -24.57
N LYS A 163 -15.26 11.75 -23.60
CA LYS A 163 -16.18 10.62 -23.83
C LYS A 163 -17.21 10.94 -24.92
N ASN A 164 -17.81 12.13 -24.87
CA ASN A 164 -18.81 12.58 -25.84
C ASN A 164 -18.22 12.77 -27.24
N LEU A 165 -17.00 13.31 -27.35
CA LEU A 165 -16.30 13.46 -28.63
C LEU A 165 -15.84 12.12 -29.22
N THR A 166 -15.53 11.15 -28.37
CA THR A 166 -15.16 9.79 -28.78
C THR A 166 -16.36 8.88 -29.06
N GLN A 167 -17.60 9.39 -29.01
CA GLN A 167 -18.76 8.59 -29.42
C GLN A 167 -18.69 8.26 -30.92
N PRO A 168 -19.16 7.07 -31.35
CA PRO A 168 -19.03 6.62 -32.73
C PRO A 168 -19.54 7.64 -33.76
N GLU A 169 -20.67 8.29 -33.48
CA GLU A 169 -21.31 9.27 -34.37
C GLU A 169 -20.41 10.50 -34.56
N MET A 170 -19.78 10.98 -33.49
CA MET A 170 -18.89 12.14 -33.53
C MET A 170 -17.57 11.82 -34.23
N LEU A 171 -17.00 10.64 -33.97
CA LEU A 171 -15.79 10.18 -34.66
C LEU A 171 -16.03 10.03 -36.17
N LEU A 172 -17.17 9.48 -36.57
CA LEU A 172 -17.56 9.39 -37.98
C LEU A 172 -17.72 10.78 -38.61
N ALA A 173 -18.37 11.73 -37.92
CA ALA A 173 -18.51 13.10 -38.41
C ALA A 173 -17.16 13.79 -38.61
N ILE A 174 -16.24 13.65 -37.66
CA ILE A 174 -14.88 14.22 -37.75
C ILE A 174 -14.10 13.59 -38.91
N ASN A 175 -14.14 12.26 -39.05
CA ASN A 175 -13.45 11.55 -40.13
C ASN A 175 -13.99 11.97 -41.50
N ASN A 176 -15.31 12.07 -41.65
CA ASN A 176 -15.94 12.55 -42.88
C ASN A 176 -15.53 13.99 -43.20
N ALA A 177 -15.50 14.87 -42.19
CA ALA A 177 -15.07 16.26 -42.39
C ALA A 177 -13.59 16.35 -42.84
N VAL A 178 -12.71 15.54 -42.25
CA VAL A 178 -11.29 15.46 -42.64
C VAL A 178 -11.14 14.92 -44.07
N GLU A 179 -11.93 13.91 -44.45
CA GLU A 179 -11.92 13.37 -45.81
C GLU A 179 -12.41 14.40 -46.83
N VAL A 180 -13.47 15.14 -46.53
CA VAL A 180 -13.96 16.23 -47.37
C VAL A 180 -12.90 17.33 -47.50
N TYR A 181 -12.27 17.74 -46.40
CA TYR A 181 -11.21 18.76 -46.42
C TYR A 181 -10.04 18.35 -47.33
N LYS A 182 -9.61 17.09 -47.28
CA LYS A 182 -8.54 16.56 -48.17
C LYS A 182 -8.92 16.54 -49.65
N LYS A 183 -10.20 16.50 -49.98
CA LYS A 183 -10.71 16.49 -51.37
C LYS A 183 -10.89 17.89 -51.96
N ILE A 184 -10.79 18.94 -51.14
CA ILE A 184 -10.84 20.32 -51.62
C ILE A 184 -9.46 20.69 -52.15
N ASP A 185 -9.37 20.96 -53.45
CA ASP A 185 -8.18 21.52 -54.08
C ASP A 185 -8.21 23.05 -53.89
N PHE A 186 -7.54 23.51 -52.83
CA PHE A 186 -7.50 24.94 -52.46
C PHE A 186 -6.70 25.80 -53.46
N ASP A 187 -5.92 25.19 -54.35
CA ASP A 187 -5.15 25.91 -55.39
C ASP A 187 -5.99 26.15 -56.66
N ARG A 188 -7.19 25.57 -56.74
CA ARG A 188 -8.11 25.66 -57.88
C ARG A 188 -9.55 25.98 -57.47
N VAL A 189 -9.72 26.85 -56.47
CA VAL A 189 -11.06 27.29 -56.07
C VAL A 189 -11.72 28.02 -57.24
N GLU A 190 -12.82 27.45 -57.75
CA GLU A 190 -13.58 27.99 -58.87
C GLU A 190 -14.16 29.38 -58.50
N GLU A 191 -13.88 30.40 -59.30
CA GLU A 191 -14.41 31.74 -59.06
C GLU A 191 -15.89 31.82 -59.46
N PHE A 192 -16.77 32.15 -58.51
CA PHE A 192 -18.21 32.29 -58.76
C PHE A 192 -18.59 33.73 -59.07
N SER A 193 -19.31 33.95 -60.18
CA SER A 193 -19.99 35.23 -60.41
C SER A 193 -21.20 35.40 -59.48
N LEU A 194 -21.61 36.64 -59.19
CA LEU A 194 -22.77 36.93 -58.30
C LEU A 194 -24.05 36.22 -58.76
N TRP A 195 -24.28 36.12 -60.07
CA TRP A 195 -25.43 35.41 -60.63
C TRP A 195 -25.31 33.88 -60.48
N THR A 196 -24.12 33.34 -60.76
CA THR A 196 -23.85 31.91 -60.60
C THR A 196 -24.00 31.49 -59.14
N ALA A 197 -23.47 32.28 -58.19
CA ALA A 197 -23.63 32.05 -56.77
C ALA A 197 -25.10 32.04 -56.34
N PHE A 198 -25.90 32.99 -56.82
CA PHE A 198 -27.34 33.02 -56.54
C PHE A 198 -28.06 31.77 -57.06
N LYS A 199 -27.72 31.32 -58.28
CA LYS A 199 -28.25 30.08 -58.87
C LYS A 199 -27.80 28.85 -58.07
N GLU A 200 -26.56 28.82 -57.61
CA GLU A 200 -25.95 27.73 -56.84
C GLU A 200 -26.62 27.57 -55.47
N VAL A 201 -26.88 28.67 -54.77
CA VAL A 201 -27.60 28.69 -53.48
C VAL A 201 -29.02 28.12 -53.60
N ASN A 202 -29.66 28.26 -54.76
CA ASN A 202 -31.00 27.73 -54.99
C ASN A 202 -31.02 26.22 -55.31
N LYS A 203 -29.86 25.56 -55.48
CA LYS A 203 -29.81 24.11 -55.68
C LYS A 203 -30.33 23.34 -54.46
N PRO A 204 -30.95 22.15 -54.65
CA PRO A 204 -31.55 21.37 -53.55
C PRO A 204 -30.58 21.03 -52.42
N GLU A 205 -29.31 20.76 -52.73
CA GLU A 205 -28.26 20.46 -51.76
C GLU A 205 -27.98 21.67 -50.86
N MET A 206 -27.82 22.85 -51.47
CA MET A 206 -27.43 24.06 -50.76
C MET A 206 -28.58 24.62 -49.92
N ARG A 207 -29.82 24.51 -50.41
CA ARG A 207 -31.02 24.83 -49.61
C ARG A 207 -31.16 23.91 -48.40
N ARG A 208 -30.84 22.62 -48.53
CA ARG A 208 -30.81 21.67 -47.39
C ARG A 208 -29.72 22.05 -46.39
N GLY A 209 -28.52 22.41 -46.86
CA GLY A 209 -27.42 22.89 -46.02
C GLY A 209 -27.77 24.17 -45.24
N LEU A 210 -28.37 25.15 -45.90
CA LEU A 210 -28.87 26.38 -45.25
C LEU A 210 -29.97 26.08 -44.23
N GLY A 211 -30.89 25.18 -44.54
CA GLY A 211 -31.91 24.72 -43.60
C GLY A 211 -31.30 24.07 -42.35
N PHE A 212 -30.31 23.20 -42.53
CA PHE A 212 -29.55 22.62 -41.44
C PHE A 212 -28.88 23.69 -40.57
N LEU A 213 -28.17 24.65 -41.18
CA LEU A 213 -27.50 25.74 -40.47
C LEU A 213 -28.49 26.56 -39.63
N ILE A 214 -29.65 26.90 -40.19
CA ILE A 214 -30.71 27.64 -39.49
C ILE A 214 -31.21 26.84 -38.27
N VAL A 215 -31.49 25.54 -38.45
CA VAL A 215 -31.96 24.68 -37.35
C VAL A 215 -30.88 24.51 -36.28
N PHE A 216 -29.63 24.31 -36.69
CA PHE A 216 -28.49 24.19 -35.81
C PHE A 216 -28.29 25.45 -34.96
N LEU A 217 -28.26 26.63 -35.59
CA LEU A 217 -28.14 27.92 -34.89
C LEU A 217 -29.30 28.17 -33.91
N ARG A 218 -30.54 27.82 -34.32
CA ARG A 218 -31.70 27.91 -33.42
C ARG A 218 -31.52 27.04 -32.17
N ASN A 219 -31.07 25.81 -32.34
CA ASN A 219 -30.85 24.89 -31.23
C ASN A 219 -29.68 25.34 -30.33
N LEU A 220 -28.60 25.89 -30.89
CA LEU A 220 -27.50 26.47 -30.11
C LEU A 220 -27.96 27.65 -29.24
N SER A 221 -28.77 28.56 -29.80
CA SER A 221 -29.31 29.69 -29.04
C SER A 221 -30.26 29.27 -27.92
N ALA A 222 -30.99 28.17 -28.10
CA ALA A 222 -31.90 27.63 -27.09
C ALA A 222 -31.16 27.00 -25.88
N HIS A 223 -29.89 26.62 -26.05
CA HIS A 223 -29.05 26.01 -25.01
C HIS A 223 -27.96 26.95 -24.46
N THR A 224 -28.03 28.26 -24.75
CA THR A 224 -27.09 29.23 -24.19
C THR A 224 -27.42 29.51 -22.71
N PRO A 225 -26.49 29.34 -21.75
CA PRO A 225 -26.73 29.54 -20.31
C PRO A 225 -26.79 31.04 -19.90
N GLY A 226 -27.40 31.90 -20.72
CA GLY A 226 -27.42 33.36 -20.54
C GLY A 226 -28.80 34.00 -20.35
N SER A 227 -29.91 33.26 -20.47
CA SER A 227 -31.27 33.85 -20.41
C SER A 227 -31.99 33.70 -19.06
N ALA A 228 -31.33 33.19 -18.02
CA ALA A 228 -31.96 32.94 -16.71
C ALA A 228 -31.80 34.09 -15.68
N ALA A 229 -31.27 35.25 -16.07
CA ALA A 229 -31.04 36.38 -15.17
C ALA A 229 -31.94 37.59 -15.50
N ARG A 230 -33.26 37.44 -15.32
CA ARG A 230 -34.16 38.59 -15.12
C ARG A 230 -35.17 38.24 -14.03
N LEU A 231 -34.81 38.50 -12.78
CA LEU A 231 -35.78 38.57 -11.69
C LEU A 231 -36.54 39.90 -11.79
N PRO A 232 -37.88 39.90 -11.66
CA PRO A 232 -38.63 41.14 -11.57
C PRO A 232 -38.42 41.76 -10.17
N VAL A 233 -37.89 42.97 -10.13
CA VAL A 233 -37.96 43.84 -8.95
C VAL A 233 -39.42 44.26 -8.80
N LYS A 234 -40.10 43.76 -7.76
CA LYS A 234 -41.38 44.31 -7.32
C LYS A 234 -41.09 45.59 -6.52
N SER A 235 -41.55 46.71 -7.04
CA SER A 235 -41.88 47.93 -6.27
C SER A 235 -43.16 47.73 -5.48
#